data_AF-A0A385Q181-F1
#
_entry.id   AF-A0A385Q181-F1
#
_cell.length_a   1.000
_cell.length_b   1.000
_cell.length_c   1.000
_cell.angle_alpha   90.00
_cell.angle_beta   90.00
_cell.angle_gamma   90.00
#
_symmetry.space_group_name_H-M   'P 1'
#
loop_
_entity.id
_entity.type
_entity.pdbx_description
1 polymer ?
#
loop_
_entity_poly.entity_id
_entity_poly.type
_entity_poly.pdbx_seq_one_letter_code
_entity_poly.pdbx_strand_id
1 'polypeptide(L)'
;MIKASALSVVKDVNIENSMYPSLSCLLRNNQNMIIESAKECEELPEVIVNLALRLLDHDELIKNIINDIRVLYTSKKDEFHIDLSGRQKRDKDLIINLFQDMYGIISFLHYTQENEILNGKIAFTPKAQAFITGQYLEIAVYRRTFEIIKRLSNKYNKKFKVYKNVRVATREGQMKNEFDLVIEFNGTFYVLEIKSGKNFREFDKYMNIGQEYKIVPNRFLLVDNYLTDEQAVSVEYFCDYYVSNLIGDSLEKKVTLMIENDLNGGYQK
;
A
#
# COMPACT_ATOMS: atom_id res chain seq x y z
N MET A 1 -25.59 -15.87 -26.88
CA MET A 1 -24.68 -15.56 -28.01
C MET A 1 -24.92 -14.11 -28.41
N ILE A 2 -24.11 -13.18 -27.89
CA ILE A 2 -24.26 -11.74 -28.15
C ILE A 2 -22.96 -11.25 -28.79
N LYS A 3 -23.12 -10.58 -29.93
CA LYS A 3 -22.09 -10.25 -30.91
C LYS A 3 -21.09 -9.22 -30.38
N ALA A 4 -19.82 -9.49 -30.68
CA ALA A 4 -18.72 -8.55 -30.62
C ALA A 4 -18.85 -7.49 -31.72
N SER A 5 -19.28 -6.28 -31.37
CA SER A 5 -19.06 -5.07 -32.16
C SER A 5 -19.67 -3.86 -31.45
N ALA A 6 -18.83 -3.01 -30.83
CA ALA A 6 -19.18 -1.61 -30.59
C ALA A 6 -17.92 -0.80 -30.25
N LEU A 7 -16.98 -0.71 -31.19
CA LEU A 7 -15.90 0.29 -31.16
C LEU A 7 -15.61 0.72 -32.59
N SER A 8 -16.06 1.91 -32.97
CA SER A 8 -15.54 2.63 -34.13
C SER A 8 -14.62 3.74 -33.64
N VAL A 9 -13.39 3.74 -34.16
CA VAL A 9 -12.37 4.76 -33.89
C VAL A 9 -12.82 6.09 -34.48
N VAL A 10 -12.96 7.12 -33.64
CA VAL A 10 -12.99 8.50 -34.13
C VAL A 10 -11.54 8.88 -34.43
N LYS A 11 -11.27 9.21 -35.69
CA LYS A 11 -9.99 9.74 -36.13
C LYS A 11 -9.90 11.24 -35.85
N ASP A 12 -8.68 11.62 -35.47
CA ASP A 12 -8.07 12.95 -35.46
C ASP A 12 -8.51 13.89 -34.31
N VAL A 13 -7.70 14.79 -33.73
CA VAL A 13 -6.53 15.53 -34.23
C VAL A 13 -5.65 15.94 -33.01
N ASN A 14 -4.32 15.85 -33.13
CA ASN A 14 -3.28 16.53 -32.32
C ASN A 14 -3.20 16.25 -30.79
N ILE A 15 -2.57 15.14 -30.41
CA ILE A 15 -1.78 15.07 -29.16
C ILE A 15 -0.43 14.43 -29.52
N GLU A 16 0.49 15.26 -30.01
CA GLU A 16 1.91 14.92 -30.03
C GLU A 16 2.53 15.31 -28.68
N ASN A 17 3.36 14.41 -28.14
CA ASN A 17 4.25 14.56 -26.98
C ASN A 17 3.65 14.46 -25.57
N SER A 18 3.35 13.22 -25.15
CA SER A 18 3.75 12.75 -23.81
C SER A 18 4.10 11.26 -23.86
N MET A 19 5.35 10.91 -23.60
CA MET A 19 5.84 9.53 -23.56
C MET A 19 5.27 8.76 -22.35
N TYR A 20 4.03 8.25 -22.37
CA TYR A 20 3.62 7.13 -21.48
C TYR A 20 2.47 6.30 -22.09
N PRO A 21 2.69 5.04 -22.50
CA PRO A 21 1.61 4.18 -23.01
C PRO A 21 0.72 3.61 -21.88
N SER A 22 -0.51 4.12 -21.84
CA SER A 22 -1.82 3.48 -21.55
C SER A 22 -2.18 2.90 -20.16
N LEU A 23 -2.20 3.74 -19.12
CA LEU A 23 -3.14 3.57 -17.98
C LEU A 23 -4.61 3.78 -18.41
N SER A 24 -4.85 4.34 -19.60
CA SER A 24 -6.16 4.60 -20.20
C SER A 24 -7.06 3.36 -20.36
N CYS A 25 -6.50 2.15 -20.33
CA CYS A 25 -7.26 0.91 -20.48
C CYS A 25 -7.99 0.46 -19.19
N LEU A 26 -7.70 1.06 -18.03
CA LEU A 26 -8.50 0.93 -16.81
C LEU A 26 -9.85 1.67 -16.92
N LEU A 27 -9.99 2.58 -17.89
CA LEU A 27 -11.15 3.46 -18.03
C LEU A 27 -12.17 2.96 -19.05
N ARG A 28 -12.31 1.64 -19.26
CA ARG A 28 -13.15 1.01 -20.31
C ARG A 28 -14.63 1.45 -20.26
N ASN A 29 -14.90 2.68 -20.74
CA ASN A 29 -16.15 3.44 -20.91
C ASN A 29 -16.35 4.71 -20.06
N ASN A 30 -15.38 5.18 -19.25
CA ASN A 30 -15.50 6.49 -18.58
C ASN A 30 -14.78 7.58 -19.38
N GLN A 31 -15.50 8.17 -20.35
CA GLN A 31 -15.00 9.18 -21.29
C GLN A 31 -14.47 10.47 -20.62
N ASN A 32 -14.68 10.65 -19.30
CA ASN A 32 -14.35 11.87 -18.58
C ASN A 32 -13.21 11.72 -17.55
N MET A 33 -12.44 10.63 -17.56
CA MET A 33 -11.43 10.38 -16.54
C MET A 33 -10.02 10.27 -17.13
N ILE A 34 -9.01 10.68 -16.36
CA ILE A 34 -7.58 10.56 -16.68
C ILE A 34 -6.95 9.81 -15.51
N ILE A 35 -6.13 8.79 -15.83
CA ILE A 35 -5.30 8.11 -14.85
C ILE A 35 -3.87 8.56 -15.10
N GLU A 36 -3.37 9.34 -14.17
CA GLU A 36 -2.00 9.82 -14.18
C GLU A 36 -1.26 9.06 -13.08
N SER A 37 -0.16 8.39 -13.42
CA SER A 37 0.84 8.12 -12.39
C SER A 37 1.30 9.48 -11.88
N ALA A 38 1.19 9.73 -10.58
CA ALA A 38 1.78 10.94 -10.00
C ALA A 38 3.24 11.05 -10.47
N LYS A 39 3.64 12.29 -10.83
CA LYS A 39 4.98 12.75 -11.27
C LYS A 39 6.14 11.86 -10.84
N GLU A 40 7.18 11.80 -11.68
CA GLU A 40 8.52 11.24 -11.41
C GLU A 40 8.73 11.02 -9.92
N CYS A 41 8.65 9.75 -9.52
CA CYS A 41 8.68 9.38 -8.12
C CYS A 41 9.99 9.92 -7.54
N GLU A 42 9.90 10.87 -6.61
CA GLU A 42 11.07 11.40 -5.91
C GLU A 42 11.81 10.18 -5.34
N GLU A 43 13.03 9.92 -5.82
CA GLU A 43 13.78 8.75 -5.40
C GLU A 43 14.02 8.85 -3.89
N LEU A 44 13.35 7.98 -3.13
CA LEU A 44 13.52 7.93 -1.70
C LEU A 44 14.92 7.39 -1.39
N PRO A 45 15.65 8.00 -0.44
CA PRO A 45 16.93 7.46 0.00
C PRO A 45 16.76 6.01 0.49
N GLU A 46 17.68 5.13 0.10
CA GLU A 46 17.59 3.69 0.42
C GLU A 46 17.52 3.42 1.94
N VAL A 47 18.12 4.30 2.75
CA VAL A 47 18.02 4.24 4.23
C VAL A 47 16.58 4.36 4.73
N ILE A 48 15.74 5.19 4.08
CA ILE A 48 14.32 5.36 4.43
C ILE A 48 13.52 4.13 3.99
N VAL A 49 13.85 3.58 2.82
CA VAL A 49 13.24 2.34 2.33
C VAL A 49 13.55 1.17 3.26
N ASN A 50 14.80 1.04 3.71
CA ASN A 50 15.23 0.02 4.66
C ASN A 50 14.58 0.18 6.04
N LEU A 51 14.41 1.40 6.53
CA LEU A 51 13.66 1.66 7.76
C LEU A 51 12.20 1.20 7.62
N ALA A 52 11.53 1.56 6.52
CA ALA A 52 10.17 1.13 6.24
C ALA A 52 10.04 -0.41 6.19
N LEU A 53 10.96 -1.09 5.50
CA LEU A 53 10.99 -2.55 5.44
C LEU A 53 11.18 -3.17 6.84
N ARG A 54 12.07 -2.63 7.67
CA ARG A 54 12.28 -3.13 9.02
C ARG A 54 11.07 -2.93 9.93
N LEU A 55 10.30 -1.85 9.74
CA LEU A 55 9.03 -1.66 10.44
C LEU A 55 8.00 -2.69 10.00
N LEU A 56 7.92 -2.98 8.70
CA LEU A 56 7.04 -4.01 8.16
C LEU A 56 7.43 -5.42 8.68
N ASP A 57 8.70 -5.77 8.64
CA ASP A 57 9.21 -7.09 9.05
C ASP A 57 9.01 -7.36 10.55
N HIS A 58 8.76 -6.31 11.34
CA HIS A 58 8.51 -6.38 12.79
C HIS A 58 7.14 -5.80 13.17
N ASP A 59 6.20 -5.72 12.22
CA ASP A 59 4.90 -5.06 12.38
C ASP A 59 4.12 -5.60 13.60
N GLU A 60 4.06 -6.91 13.79
CA GLU A 60 3.38 -7.52 14.94
C GLU A 60 3.88 -7.01 16.29
N LEU A 61 5.18 -6.72 16.38
CA LEU A 61 5.81 -6.22 17.60
C LEU A 61 5.57 -4.72 17.82
N ILE A 62 5.57 -3.94 16.74
CA ILE A 62 5.69 -2.48 16.79
C ILE A 62 4.42 -1.71 16.40
N LYS A 63 3.44 -2.33 15.73
CA LYS A 63 2.27 -1.60 15.17
C LYS A 63 1.50 -0.79 16.21
N ASN A 64 1.26 -1.37 17.39
CA ASN A 64 0.58 -0.67 18.48
C ASN A 64 1.42 0.51 19.01
N ILE A 65 2.73 0.34 19.11
CA ILE A 65 3.65 1.42 19.52
C ILE A 65 3.63 2.55 18.48
N ILE A 66 3.70 2.22 17.19
CA ILE A 66 3.59 3.22 16.11
C ILE A 66 2.25 3.95 16.14
N ASN A 67 1.16 3.26 16.48
CA ASN A 67 -0.14 3.90 16.66
C ASN A 67 -0.15 4.86 17.87
N ASP A 68 0.49 4.50 18.97
CA ASP A 68 0.60 5.40 20.13
C ASP A 68 1.40 6.65 19.75
N ILE A 69 2.48 6.51 18.98
CA ILE A 69 3.22 7.64 18.42
C ILE A 69 2.35 8.46 17.46
N ARG A 70 1.50 7.83 16.64
CA ARG A 70 0.57 8.52 15.74
C ARG A 70 -0.42 9.41 16.52
N VAL A 71 -0.90 8.96 17.67
CA VAL A 71 -1.81 9.75 18.53
C VAL A 71 -1.14 11.03 19.04
N LEU A 72 0.18 11.04 19.21
CA LEU A 72 0.93 12.24 19.61
C LEU A 72 0.85 13.36 18.56
N TYR A 73 0.91 13.02 17.26
CA TYR A 73 0.70 13.99 16.19
C TYR A 73 -0.69 14.63 16.24
N THR A 74 -1.73 13.83 16.49
CA THR A 74 -3.12 14.33 16.61
C THR A 74 -3.31 15.20 17.85
N SER A 75 -2.69 14.81 18.97
CA SER A 75 -2.79 15.54 20.24
C SER A 75 -1.78 16.68 20.38
N LYS A 76 -0.92 16.90 19.37
CA LYS A 76 0.15 17.92 19.35
C LYS A 76 1.10 17.81 20.55
N LYS A 77 1.36 16.59 21.00
CA LYS A 77 2.37 16.28 22.01
C LYS A 77 3.61 15.75 21.32
N ASP A 78 4.79 16.14 21.76
CA ASP A 78 6.07 15.70 21.19
C ASP A 78 6.71 14.57 21.99
N GLU A 79 6.53 14.55 23.31
CA GLU A 79 7.11 13.54 24.20
C GLU A 79 6.33 12.22 24.20
N PHE A 80 7.06 11.10 24.17
CA PHE A 80 6.52 9.76 24.34
C PHE A 80 7.23 8.99 25.45
N HIS A 81 6.47 8.09 26.06
CA HIS A 81 6.94 7.12 27.05
C HIS A 81 6.36 5.77 26.68
N ILE A 82 7.22 4.83 26.28
CA ILE A 82 6.81 3.48 25.90
C ILE A 82 7.28 2.53 26.99
N ASP A 83 6.31 1.89 27.65
CA ASP A 83 6.57 0.83 28.61
C ASP A 83 6.93 -0.47 27.87
N LEU A 84 8.15 -0.96 28.12
CA LEU A 84 8.64 -2.22 27.57
C LEU A 84 8.60 -3.35 28.60
N SER A 85 8.07 -3.13 29.79
CA SER A 85 7.99 -4.13 30.85
C SER A 85 7.24 -5.39 30.41
N GLY A 86 7.70 -6.54 30.91
CA GLY A 86 7.13 -7.85 30.56
C GLY A 86 7.50 -8.38 29.16
N ARG A 87 8.12 -7.58 28.28
CA ARG A 87 8.63 -8.05 26.98
C ARG A 87 9.93 -8.84 27.14
N GLN A 88 10.18 -9.78 26.23
CA GLN A 88 11.45 -10.50 26.19
C GLN A 88 12.59 -9.55 25.85
N LYS A 89 13.79 -9.82 26.38
CA LYS A 89 14.98 -8.98 26.13
C LYS A 89 15.23 -8.75 24.63
N ARG A 90 15.10 -9.80 23.82
CA ARG A 90 15.24 -9.72 22.36
C ARG A 90 14.30 -8.69 21.74
N ASP A 91 13.03 -8.69 22.16
CA ASP A 91 12.02 -7.77 21.65
C ASP A 91 12.30 -6.33 22.06
N LYS A 92 12.77 -6.13 23.32
CA LYS A 92 13.18 -4.82 23.82
C LYS A 92 14.34 -4.26 23.00
N ASP A 93 15.40 -5.06 22.83
CA ASP A 93 16.57 -4.66 22.05
C ASP A 93 16.18 -4.31 20.61
N LEU A 94 15.26 -5.07 20.02
CA LEU A 94 14.76 -4.82 18.66
C LEU A 94 13.97 -3.51 18.56
N ILE A 95 13.05 -3.24 19.49
CA ILE A 95 12.27 -1.99 19.54
C ILE A 95 13.21 -0.80 19.73
N ILE A 96 14.16 -0.89 20.67
CA ILE A 96 15.13 0.18 20.94
C ILE A 96 15.95 0.48 19.69
N ASN A 97 16.50 -0.54 19.03
CA ASN A 97 17.29 -0.36 17.81
C ASN A 97 16.45 0.24 16.66
N LEU A 98 15.21 -0.23 16.47
CA LEU A 98 14.31 0.36 15.46
C LEU A 98 14.08 1.86 15.71
N PHE A 99 13.83 2.25 16.97
CA PHE A 99 13.59 3.65 17.32
C PHE A 99 14.86 4.50 17.24
N GLN A 100 16.03 3.92 17.52
CA GLN A 100 17.33 4.58 17.33
C GLN A 100 17.56 4.92 15.86
N ASP A 101 17.17 4.04 14.95
CA ASP A 101 17.32 4.23 13.50
C ASP A 101 16.32 5.22 12.89
N MET A 102 15.33 5.69 13.65
CA MET A 102 14.34 6.70 13.23
C MET A 102 14.91 8.14 13.27
N TYR A 103 16.15 8.33 12.84
CA TYR A 103 16.78 9.65 12.77
C TYR A 103 15.95 10.62 11.93
N GLY A 104 15.74 11.84 12.45
CA GLY A 104 14.90 12.87 11.83
C GLY A 104 13.40 12.72 12.07
N ILE A 105 12.96 11.59 12.62
CA ILE A 105 11.59 11.36 13.12
C ILE A 105 11.56 11.42 14.64
N ILE A 106 12.56 10.82 15.29
CA ILE A 106 12.71 10.75 16.73
C ILE A 106 14.00 11.47 17.16
N SER A 107 13.92 12.17 18.28
CA SER A 107 15.02 12.87 18.95
C SER A 107 15.03 12.57 20.44
N PHE A 108 16.17 12.76 21.09
CA PHE A 108 16.37 12.54 22.53
C PHE A 108 15.94 11.15 23.03
N LEU A 109 16.15 10.11 22.20
CA LEU A 109 15.80 8.74 22.56
C LEU A 109 16.65 8.25 23.73
N HIS A 110 16.01 7.78 24.80
CA HIS A 110 16.68 7.25 25.98
C HIS A 110 15.90 6.08 26.59
N TYR A 111 16.59 4.97 26.87
CA TYR A 111 16.02 3.82 27.56
C TYR A 111 16.52 3.76 29.00
N THR A 112 15.58 3.68 29.95
CA THR A 112 15.88 3.55 31.38
C THR A 112 15.69 2.11 31.82
N GLN A 113 16.77 1.42 32.19
CA GLN A 113 16.75 -0.01 32.54
C GLN A 113 15.92 -0.31 33.79
N GLU A 114 15.93 0.57 34.79
CA GLU A 114 15.28 0.37 36.09
C GLU A 114 13.75 0.23 35.97
N ASN A 115 13.14 1.05 35.10
CA ASN A 115 11.69 1.07 34.89
C ASN A 115 11.29 0.46 33.54
N GLU A 116 12.25 0.03 32.73
CA GLU A 116 12.05 -0.52 31.38
C GLU A 116 11.26 0.42 30.44
N ILE A 117 11.49 1.74 30.56
CA ILE A 117 10.79 2.76 29.76
C ILE A 117 11.70 3.30 28.66
N LEU A 118 11.19 3.32 27.43
CA LEU A 118 11.79 4.02 26.30
C LEU A 118 11.14 5.40 26.12
N ASN A 119 11.95 6.43 26.18
CA ASN A 119 11.51 7.83 26.12
C ASN A 119 12.10 8.51 24.90
N GLY A 120 11.42 9.52 24.36
CA GLY A 120 11.95 10.38 23.32
C GLY A 120 10.95 11.44 22.89
N LYS A 121 11.32 12.20 21.85
CA LYS A 121 10.48 13.22 21.23
C LYS A 121 10.29 12.99 19.75
N ILE A 122 9.07 13.17 19.25
CA ILE A 122 8.80 13.15 17.81
C ILE A 122 8.99 14.51 17.15
N ALA A 123 9.42 14.49 15.90
CA ALA A 123 9.55 15.67 15.06
C ALA A 123 8.24 15.98 14.33
N PHE A 124 7.74 17.21 14.43
CA PHE A 124 6.53 17.68 13.74
C PHE A 124 6.79 18.16 12.29
N THR A 125 7.83 17.63 11.63
CA THR A 125 8.05 17.95 10.22
C THR A 125 7.01 17.22 9.36
N PRO A 126 6.55 17.81 8.23
CA PRO A 126 5.59 17.14 7.36
C PRO A 126 6.03 15.75 6.89
N LYS A 127 7.33 15.56 6.62
CA LYS A 127 7.90 14.27 6.20
C LYS A 127 7.88 13.23 7.33
N ALA A 128 8.29 13.60 8.55
CA ALA A 128 8.27 12.69 9.69
C ALA A 128 6.84 12.29 10.08
N GLN A 129 5.92 13.26 10.06
CA GLN A 129 4.52 13.00 10.31
C GLN A 129 3.95 12.04 9.25
N ALA A 130 4.08 12.38 7.95
CA ALA A 130 3.58 11.54 6.86
C ALA A 130 4.12 10.10 6.93
N PHE A 131 5.42 9.96 7.23
CA PHE A 131 6.07 8.66 7.42
C PHE A 131 5.35 7.83 8.47
N ILE A 132 5.22 8.32 9.71
CA ILE A 132 4.60 7.59 10.83
C ILE A 132 3.08 7.42 10.66
N THR A 133 2.41 8.40 10.04
CA THR A 133 0.96 8.35 9.85
C THR A 133 0.51 7.39 8.75
N GLY A 134 1.44 6.86 7.94
CA GLY A 134 1.14 5.71 7.09
C GLY A 134 2.12 5.43 5.95
N GLN A 135 2.89 6.43 5.53
CA GLN A 135 3.73 6.30 4.34
C GLN A 135 4.83 5.22 4.50
N TYR A 136 5.27 4.91 5.72
CA TYR A 136 6.22 3.80 5.93
C TYR A 136 5.65 2.47 5.39
N LEU A 137 4.36 2.21 5.58
CA LEU A 137 3.74 0.96 5.15
C LEU A 137 3.60 0.94 3.62
N GLU A 138 3.22 2.06 3.01
CA GLU A 138 3.16 2.22 1.55
C GLU A 138 4.51 1.96 0.89
N ILE A 139 5.59 2.52 1.45
CA ILE A 139 6.97 2.33 0.96
C ILE A 139 7.37 0.86 1.03
N ALA A 140 7.13 0.21 2.18
CA ALA A 140 7.53 -1.17 2.41
C ALA A 140 6.74 -2.15 1.54
N VAL A 141 5.42 -2.00 1.47
CA VAL A 141 4.53 -2.82 0.64
C VAL A 141 4.86 -2.65 -0.85
N TYR A 142 5.14 -1.43 -1.30
CA TYR A 142 5.63 -1.20 -2.67
C TYR A 142 6.89 -2.00 -2.95
N ARG A 143 7.91 -1.89 -2.09
CA ARG A 143 9.20 -2.57 -2.29
C ARG A 143 9.02 -4.10 -2.29
N ARG A 144 8.27 -4.65 -1.33
CA ARG A 144 7.98 -6.10 -1.27
C ARG A 144 7.21 -6.56 -2.51
N THR A 145 6.16 -5.84 -2.89
CA THR A 145 5.36 -6.15 -4.09
C THR A 145 6.23 -6.11 -5.34
N PHE A 146 7.08 -5.09 -5.50
CA PHE A 146 7.98 -5.00 -6.65
C PHE A 146 8.88 -6.24 -6.79
N GLU A 147 9.48 -6.71 -5.70
CA GLU A 147 10.32 -7.92 -5.73
C GLU A 147 9.51 -9.19 -6.06
N ILE A 148 8.29 -9.33 -5.52
CA ILE A 148 7.38 -10.43 -5.85
C ILE A 148 7.07 -10.42 -7.35
N ILE A 149 6.64 -9.27 -7.90
CA ILE A 149 6.29 -9.13 -9.31
C ILE A 149 7.50 -9.37 -10.22
N LYS A 150 8.68 -8.87 -9.85
CA LYS A 150 9.93 -9.11 -10.58
C LYS A 150 10.24 -10.61 -10.66
N ARG A 151 10.08 -11.34 -9.56
CA ARG A 151 10.22 -12.80 -9.52
C ARG A 151 9.21 -13.49 -10.45
N LEU A 152 7.94 -13.09 -10.41
CA LEU A 152 6.89 -13.65 -11.28
C LEU A 152 7.12 -13.32 -12.76
N SER A 153 7.56 -12.11 -13.07
CA SER A 153 7.97 -11.67 -14.40
C SER A 153 9.06 -12.57 -14.96
N ASN A 154 10.10 -12.86 -14.17
CA ASN A 154 11.18 -13.77 -14.56
C ASN A 154 10.67 -15.20 -14.73
N LYS A 155 9.83 -15.70 -13.81
CA LYS A 155 9.23 -17.04 -13.85
C LYS A 155 8.40 -17.26 -15.13
N TYR A 156 7.60 -16.28 -15.52
CA TYR A 156 6.65 -16.40 -16.63
C TYR A 156 7.10 -15.73 -17.94
N ASN A 157 8.28 -15.12 -17.95
CA ASN A 157 8.82 -14.32 -19.05
C ASN A 157 7.81 -13.27 -19.57
N LYS A 158 7.25 -12.47 -18.65
CA LYS A 158 6.23 -11.45 -18.95
C LYS A 158 6.71 -10.06 -18.55
N LYS A 159 6.28 -9.04 -19.28
CA LYS A 159 6.58 -7.64 -18.92
C LYS A 159 5.71 -7.18 -17.78
N PHE A 160 6.25 -6.32 -16.92
CA PHE A 160 5.50 -5.69 -15.85
C PHE A 160 5.90 -4.22 -15.66
N LYS A 161 5.01 -3.47 -15.02
CA LYS A 161 5.27 -2.16 -14.44
C LYS A 161 4.55 -2.04 -13.10
N VAL A 162 5.07 -1.20 -12.23
CA VAL A 162 4.49 -0.93 -10.91
C VAL A 162 4.43 0.58 -10.73
N TYR A 163 3.26 1.09 -10.39
CA TYR A 163 2.96 2.51 -10.28
C TYR A 163 2.52 2.84 -8.84
N LYS A 164 3.03 3.92 -8.27
CA LYS A 164 2.63 4.40 -6.94
C LYS A 164 1.71 5.61 -7.04
N ASN A 165 0.85 5.80 -6.04
CA ASN A 165 0.02 7.00 -5.86
C ASN A 165 -0.69 7.39 -7.15
N VAL A 166 -1.34 6.41 -7.77
CA VAL A 166 -1.99 6.55 -9.06
C VAL A 166 -3.25 7.37 -8.87
N ARG A 167 -3.25 8.58 -9.43
CA ARG A 167 -4.36 9.50 -9.30
C ARG A 167 -5.33 9.30 -10.44
N VAL A 168 -6.60 9.22 -10.06
CA VAL A 168 -7.69 9.26 -10.99
C VAL A 168 -8.44 10.57 -10.83
N ALA A 169 -8.42 11.38 -11.88
CA ALA A 169 -9.09 12.67 -11.91
C ALA A 169 -10.06 12.74 -13.10
N THR A 170 -11.01 13.67 -13.04
CA THR A 170 -11.78 14.04 -14.23
C THR A 170 -10.88 14.74 -15.25
N ARG A 171 -11.30 14.83 -16.52
CA ARG A 171 -10.60 15.64 -17.54
C ARG A 171 -10.46 17.13 -17.16
N GLU A 172 -11.33 17.60 -16.27
CA GLU A 172 -11.30 18.96 -15.71
C GLU A 172 -10.35 19.08 -14.50
N GLY A 173 -9.64 18.00 -14.15
CA GLY A 173 -8.64 17.96 -13.07
C GLY A 173 -9.21 17.68 -11.67
N GLN A 174 -10.50 17.38 -11.53
CA GLN A 174 -11.09 17.06 -10.24
C GLN A 174 -10.68 15.66 -9.79
N MET A 175 -9.93 15.56 -8.68
CA MET A 175 -9.53 14.27 -8.11
C MET A 175 -10.77 13.46 -7.69
N LYS A 176 -10.82 12.21 -8.14
CA LYS A 176 -11.90 11.25 -7.84
C LYS A 176 -11.42 10.15 -6.92
N ASN A 177 -10.26 9.59 -7.19
CA ASN A 177 -9.64 8.58 -6.35
C ASN A 177 -8.12 8.62 -6.45
N GLU A 178 -7.45 8.07 -5.46
CA GLU A 178 -6.03 7.75 -5.49
C GLU A 178 -5.87 6.28 -5.13
N PHE A 179 -5.13 5.52 -5.94
CA PHE A 179 -4.76 4.15 -5.65
C PHE A 179 -3.30 4.14 -5.18
N ASP A 180 -3.05 3.56 -4.01
CA ASP A 180 -1.71 3.54 -3.43
C ASP A 180 -0.71 2.83 -4.34
N LEU A 181 -1.14 1.73 -4.98
CA LEU A 181 -0.29 0.93 -5.86
C LEU A 181 -1.09 0.28 -7.00
N VAL A 182 -0.58 0.37 -8.23
CA VAL A 182 -1.13 -0.31 -9.40
C VAL A 182 -0.04 -1.11 -10.09
N ILE A 183 -0.34 -2.36 -10.42
CA ILE A 183 0.56 -3.27 -11.13
C ILE A 183 0.00 -3.50 -12.52
N GLU A 184 0.80 -3.25 -13.55
CA GLU A 184 0.53 -3.75 -14.90
C GLU A 184 1.38 -5.02 -15.08
N PHE A 185 0.74 -6.18 -15.30
CA PHE A 185 1.42 -7.43 -15.63
C PHE A 185 0.87 -7.99 -16.93
N ASN A 186 1.68 -8.02 -17.97
CA ASN A 186 1.30 -8.48 -19.31
C ASN A 186 -0.02 -7.86 -19.84
N GLY A 187 -0.20 -6.55 -19.63
CA GLY A 187 -1.40 -5.81 -20.06
C GLY A 187 -2.63 -5.98 -19.17
N THR A 188 -2.51 -6.73 -18.06
CA THR A 188 -3.56 -6.84 -17.03
C THR A 188 -3.21 -5.97 -15.82
N PHE A 189 -4.20 -5.30 -15.25
CA PHE A 189 -4.01 -4.35 -14.16
C PHE A 189 -4.55 -4.89 -12.85
N TYR A 190 -3.77 -4.70 -11.78
CA TYR A 190 -4.10 -5.07 -10.41
C TYR A 190 -3.92 -3.84 -9.53
N VAL A 191 -4.78 -3.71 -8.53
CA VAL A 191 -4.84 -2.54 -7.66
C VAL A 191 -4.62 -2.99 -6.22
N LEU A 192 -3.73 -2.28 -5.54
CA LEU A 192 -3.45 -2.44 -4.13
C LEU A 192 -3.80 -1.14 -3.41
N GLU A 193 -4.55 -1.28 -2.33
CA GLU A 193 -4.83 -0.22 -1.37
C GLU A 193 -4.23 -0.59 -0.02
N ILE A 194 -3.59 0.36 0.65
CA ILE A 194 -2.79 0.15 1.84
C ILE A 194 -3.39 0.95 2.99
N LYS A 195 -3.63 0.28 4.10
CA LYS A 195 -4.18 0.86 5.32
C LYS A 195 -3.32 0.47 6.50
N SER A 196 -2.78 1.51 7.15
CA SER A 196 -1.93 1.39 8.35
C SER A 196 -2.65 1.84 9.62
N GLY A 197 -3.97 2.10 9.55
CA GLY A 197 -4.75 2.74 10.60
C GLY A 197 -5.67 1.76 11.31
N LYS A 198 -5.53 1.68 12.64
CA LYS A 198 -6.34 0.79 13.51
C LYS A 198 -7.87 0.98 13.41
N ASN A 199 -8.31 2.15 12.95
CA ASN A 199 -9.73 2.54 12.94
C ASN A 199 -10.37 2.49 11.56
N PHE A 200 -9.69 1.94 10.54
CA PHE A 200 -10.33 1.75 9.24
C PHE A 200 -11.45 0.71 9.33
N ARG A 201 -12.65 1.07 8.84
CA ARG A 201 -13.86 0.21 8.91
C ARG A 201 -14.74 0.25 7.66
N GLU A 202 -14.44 1.14 6.71
CA GLU A 202 -15.22 1.35 5.49
C GLU A 202 -14.84 0.31 4.42
N PHE A 203 -14.99 -0.98 4.72
CA PHE A 203 -14.54 -2.07 3.84
C PHE A 203 -15.33 -2.16 2.51
N ASP A 204 -16.59 -1.75 2.52
CA ASP A 204 -17.47 -1.69 1.34
C ASP A 204 -17.05 -0.60 0.35
N LYS A 205 -16.33 0.44 0.81
CA LYS A 205 -15.76 1.49 -0.02
C LYS A 205 -15.00 0.93 -1.22
N TYR A 206 -14.18 -0.09 -1.01
CA TYR A 206 -13.33 -0.66 -2.07
C TYR A 206 -14.09 -1.55 -3.05
N MET A 207 -15.16 -2.21 -2.59
CA MET A 207 -16.10 -2.88 -3.47
C MET A 207 -16.78 -1.85 -4.39
N ASN A 208 -17.24 -0.72 -3.83
CA ASN A 208 -17.90 0.35 -4.59
C ASN A 208 -16.94 0.98 -5.62
N ILE A 209 -15.70 1.26 -5.22
CA ILE A 209 -14.62 1.70 -6.13
C ILE A 209 -14.40 0.65 -7.22
N GLY A 210 -14.29 -0.63 -6.86
CA GLY A 210 -14.15 -1.72 -7.84
C GLY A 210 -15.26 -1.72 -8.89
N GLN A 211 -16.51 -1.50 -8.48
CA GLN A 211 -17.66 -1.39 -9.38
C GLN A 211 -17.58 -0.13 -10.25
N GLU A 212 -17.29 1.04 -9.67
CA GLU A 212 -17.19 2.32 -10.38
C GLU A 212 -16.13 2.28 -11.48
N TYR A 213 -14.97 1.70 -11.16
CA TYR A 213 -13.82 1.61 -12.07
C TYR A 213 -13.79 0.31 -12.88
N LYS A 214 -14.79 -0.58 -12.71
CA LYS A 214 -14.87 -1.91 -13.34
C LYS A 214 -13.61 -2.75 -13.13
N ILE A 215 -13.02 -2.65 -11.94
CA ILE A 215 -11.92 -3.51 -11.50
C ILE A 215 -12.53 -4.88 -11.21
N VAL A 216 -11.92 -5.93 -11.76
CA VAL A 216 -12.33 -7.30 -11.47
C VAL A 216 -12.02 -7.59 -9.99
N PRO A 217 -12.98 -8.09 -9.19
CA PRO A 217 -12.80 -8.49 -7.79
C PRO A 217 -11.44 -9.10 -7.45
N ASN A 218 -11.04 -10.15 -8.18
CA ASN A 218 -9.78 -10.87 -7.99
C ASN A 218 -8.52 -10.12 -8.45
N ARG A 219 -8.64 -8.83 -8.77
CA ARG A 219 -7.53 -7.93 -9.11
C ARG A 219 -7.40 -6.76 -8.15
N PHE A 220 -8.21 -6.73 -7.10
CA PHE A 220 -8.11 -5.76 -6.03
C PHE A 220 -7.59 -6.44 -4.76
N LEU A 221 -6.62 -5.81 -4.10
CA LEU A 221 -6.03 -6.26 -2.84
C LEU A 221 -6.00 -5.12 -1.82
N LEU A 222 -6.69 -5.30 -0.70
CA LEU A 222 -6.55 -4.46 0.48
C LEU A 222 -5.40 -5.01 1.35
N VAL A 223 -4.44 -4.16 1.70
CA VAL A 223 -3.42 -4.43 2.70
C VAL A 223 -3.80 -3.70 3.98
N ASP A 224 -4.06 -4.44 5.06
CA ASP A 224 -4.45 -3.86 6.36
C ASP A 224 -3.79 -4.62 7.52
N ASN A 225 -2.79 -3.99 8.14
CA ASN A 225 -1.96 -4.61 9.17
C ASN A 225 -2.64 -4.77 10.55
N TYR A 226 -3.88 -4.29 10.70
CA TYR A 226 -4.65 -4.41 11.94
C TYR A 226 -5.67 -5.55 11.92
N LEU A 227 -5.91 -6.18 10.77
CA LEU A 227 -6.82 -7.31 10.68
C LEU A 227 -6.18 -8.59 11.22
N THR A 228 -6.97 -9.38 11.93
CA THR A 228 -6.68 -10.81 12.20
C THR A 228 -6.95 -11.65 10.95
N ASP A 229 -6.49 -12.91 10.93
CA ASP A 229 -6.80 -13.84 9.83
C ASP A 229 -8.30 -14.03 9.63
N GLU A 230 -9.07 -14.18 10.73
CA GLU A 230 -10.53 -14.36 10.67
C GLU A 230 -11.25 -13.11 10.12
N GLN A 231 -10.78 -11.92 10.50
CA GLN A 231 -11.32 -10.66 9.99
C GLN A 231 -10.99 -10.48 8.50
N ALA A 232 -9.76 -10.82 8.09
CA ALA A 232 -9.37 -10.77 6.69
C ALA A 232 -10.28 -11.68 5.84
N VAL A 233 -10.48 -12.94 6.26
CA VAL A 233 -11.39 -13.88 5.57
C VAL A 233 -12.82 -13.35 5.52
N SER A 234 -13.32 -12.76 6.62
CA SER A 234 -14.66 -12.17 6.66
C SER A 234 -14.81 -11.03 5.65
N VAL A 235 -13.83 -10.13 5.56
CA VAL A 235 -13.84 -9.02 4.61
C VAL A 235 -13.79 -9.56 3.16
N GLU A 236 -12.92 -10.53 2.87
CA GLU A 236 -12.87 -11.14 1.53
C GLU A 236 -14.22 -11.75 1.12
N TYR A 237 -14.89 -12.45 2.04
CA TYR A 237 -16.17 -13.10 1.78
C TYR A 237 -17.30 -12.10 1.46
N PHE A 238 -17.38 -11.00 2.21
CA PHE A 238 -18.49 -10.04 2.06
C PHE A 238 -18.22 -8.94 1.03
N CYS A 239 -16.97 -8.61 0.75
CA CYS A 239 -16.61 -7.48 -0.12
C CYS A 239 -16.06 -7.88 -1.49
N ASP A 240 -15.87 -9.18 -1.77
CA ASP A 240 -15.42 -9.70 -3.06
C ASP A 240 -14.11 -9.02 -3.55
N TYR A 241 -13.09 -8.98 -2.70
CA TYR A 241 -11.70 -8.64 -3.06
C TYR A 241 -10.72 -9.35 -2.15
N TYR A 242 -9.42 -9.35 -2.49
CA TYR A 242 -8.40 -9.98 -1.64
C TYR A 242 -7.95 -9.09 -0.48
N VAL A 243 -7.55 -9.69 0.62
CA VAL A 243 -7.04 -9.04 1.81
C VAL A 243 -5.70 -9.66 2.22
N SER A 244 -4.71 -8.80 2.48
CA SER A 244 -3.46 -9.15 3.10
C SER A 244 -3.35 -8.43 4.44
N ASN A 245 -3.38 -9.18 5.53
CA ASN A 245 -3.13 -8.67 6.88
C ASN A 245 -1.64 -8.64 7.27
N LEU A 246 -0.75 -9.00 6.33
CA LEU A 246 0.70 -9.09 6.48
C LEU A 246 1.20 -10.21 7.41
N ILE A 247 0.31 -11.00 8.01
CA ILE A 247 0.66 -12.19 8.79
C ILE A 247 1.05 -13.34 7.84
N GLY A 248 2.13 -14.06 8.17
CA GLY A 248 2.51 -15.31 7.49
C GLY A 248 2.65 -15.22 5.97
N ASP A 249 3.32 -14.17 5.47
CA ASP A 249 3.54 -13.88 4.04
C ASP A 249 2.25 -13.67 3.22
N SER A 250 1.16 -13.23 3.85
CA SER A 250 -0.13 -13.05 3.16
C SER A 250 -0.04 -12.10 1.96
N LEU A 251 0.84 -11.09 1.99
CA LEU A 251 1.08 -10.20 0.84
C LEU A 251 1.59 -10.97 -0.39
N GLU A 252 2.64 -11.77 -0.23
CA GLU A 252 3.23 -12.56 -1.33
C GLU A 252 2.23 -13.58 -1.87
N LYS A 253 1.53 -14.27 -0.97
CA LYS A 253 0.50 -15.25 -1.33
C LYS A 253 -0.61 -14.61 -2.16
N LYS A 254 -1.17 -13.48 -1.72
CA LYS A 254 -2.30 -12.83 -2.40
C LYS A 254 -1.88 -12.18 -3.71
N VAL A 255 -0.73 -11.49 -3.76
CA VAL A 255 -0.20 -10.91 -5.01
C VAL A 255 0.07 -12.00 -6.05
N THR A 256 0.70 -13.11 -5.63
CA THR A 256 0.96 -14.25 -6.52
C THR A 256 -0.34 -14.87 -7.02
N LEU A 257 -1.30 -15.09 -6.13
CA LEU A 257 -2.61 -15.66 -6.45
C LEU A 257 -3.37 -14.81 -7.48
N MET A 258 -3.43 -13.49 -7.30
CA MET A 258 -4.08 -12.57 -8.26
C MET A 258 -3.55 -12.77 -9.67
N ILE A 259 -2.22 -12.82 -9.82
CA ILE A 259 -1.56 -12.90 -11.13
C ILE A 259 -1.68 -14.28 -11.73
N GLU A 260 -1.43 -15.33 -10.94
CA GLU A 260 -1.49 -16.71 -11.43
C GLU A 260 -2.92 -17.11 -11.81
N ASN A 261 -3.95 -16.58 -11.15
CA ASN A 261 -5.34 -16.79 -11.54
C ASN A 261 -5.61 -16.31 -12.97
N ASP A 262 -5.16 -15.11 -13.34
CA ASP A 262 -5.35 -14.58 -14.69
C ASP A 262 -4.46 -15.28 -15.73
N LEU A 263 -3.24 -15.69 -15.36
CA LEU A 263 -2.35 -16.46 -16.25
C LEU A 263 -2.91 -17.85 -16.58
N ASN A 264 -3.60 -18.48 -15.63
CA ASN A 264 -4.14 -19.83 -15.76
C ASN A 264 -5.58 -19.86 -16.36
N GLY A 265 -6.08 -18.75 -16.89
CA GLY A 265 -7.37 -18.69 -17.58
C GLY A 265 -8.55 -18.16 -16.74
N GLY A 266 -8.29 -17.57 -15.57
CA GLY A 266 -9.28 -16.97 -14.68
C GLY A 266 -10.08 -18.01 -13.88
N TYR A 267 -10.63 -17.60 -12.74
CA TYR A 267 -11.59 -18.41 -11.98
C TYR A 267 -12.75 -18.84 -12.90
N GLN A 268 -12.84 -20.14 -13.19
CA GLN A 268 -14.11 -20.76 -13.59
C GLN A 268 -14.98 -20.79 -12.34
N LYS A 269 -15.80 -19.76 -12.12
CA LYS A 269 -16.99 -19.89 -11.29
C LYS A 269 -18.08 -20.58 -12.10
#